data_AF-W0RN31-F1
#
_entry.id   AF-W0RN31-F1
#
_cell.length_a   1.000
_cell.length_b   1.000
_cell.length_c   1.000
_cell.angle_alpha   90.00
_cell.angle_beta   90.00
_cell.angle_gamma   90.00
#
_symmetry.space_group_name_H-M   'P 1'
#
loop_
_entity.id
_entity.type
_entity.pdbx_description
1 polymer ?
#
loop_
_entity_poly.entity_id
_entity_poly.type
_entity_poly.pdbx_seq_one_letter_code
_entity_poly.pdbx_strand_id
1 'polypeptide(L)'
;MPYDPTPVGPGVDAHGRRQTLVVQIEGRGDDPERVLVLQPPSGGRVRVRETSGGGAPREYETSAAGLREELQRLHRERRRLNTELHLIERWLDGLA
;
A
#
# COMPACT_ATOMS: atom_id res chain seq x y z
N MET A 1 30.97 9.86 11.74
CA MET A 1 30.24 8.75 11.11
C MET A 1 29.10 9.36 10.32
N PRO A 2 29.23 9.65 9.03
CA PRO A 2 28.08 10.05 8.22
C PRO A 2 27.19 8.81 8.05
N TYR A 3 25.93 8.94 8.47
CA TYR A 3 24.91 7.92 8.26
C TYR A 3 24.71 7.74 6.75
N ASP A 4 24.93 6.53 6.26
CA ASP A 4 24.65 6.12 4.88
C ASP A 4 23.23 5.51 4.86
N PRO A 5 22.19 6.26 4.42
CA PRO A 5 20.87 5.68 4.25
C PRO A 5 20.92 4.76 3.03
N THR A 6 21.08 3.47 3.26
CA THR A 6 21.01 2.43 2.23
C THR A 6 19.85 2.71 1.26
N PRO A 7 20.10 2.90 -0.04
CA PRO A 7 19.02 3.12 -0.99
C PRO A 7 18.33 1.77 -1.22
N VAL A 8 17.24 1.52 -0.50
CA VAL A 8 16.25 0.54 -0.98
C VAL A 8 15.64 1.12 -2.26
N GLY A 9 16.10 0.64 -3.41
CA GLY A 9 15.41 0.81 -4.70
C GLY A 9 14.35 -0.28 -4.93
N PRO A 10 13.56 -0.22 -6.01
CA PRO A 10 13.31 0.89 -6.93
C PRO A 10 11.91 1.50 -6.73
N GLY A 11 11.75 2.79 -7.01
CA GLY A 11 10.46 3.48 -6.91
C GLY A 11 10.58 4.99 -6.81
N VAL A 12 11.65 5.56 -7.37
CA VAL A 12 11.88 7.00 -7.43
C VAL A 12 11.45 7.51 -8.80
N ASP A 13 10.62 8.55 -8.84
CA ASP A 13 10.28 9.23 -10.09
C ASP A 13 11.48 10.03 -10.65
N ALA A 14 11.31 10.65 -11.82
CA ALA A 14 12.35 11.48 -12.47
C ALA A 14 12.82 12.68 -11.61
N HIS A 15 12.17 12.92 -10.47
CA HIS A 15 12.50 13.95 -9.49
C HIS A 15 13.12 13.38 -8.20
N GLY A 16 13.41 12.07 -8.16
CA GLY A 16 14.06 11.41 -7.02
C GLY A 16 13.13 11.13 -5.83
N ARG A 17 11.80 11.28 -5.97
CA ARG A 17 10.85 11.03 -4.88
C ARG A 17 10.37 9.60 -4.91
N ARG A 18 10.49 8.89 -3.77
CA ARG A 18 9.84 7.60 -3.55
C ARG A 18 8.33 7.81 -3.64
N GLN A 19 7.70 7.40 -4.73
CA GLN A 19 6.25 7.47 -4.82
C GLN A 19 5.67 6.25 -4.07
N THR A 20 4.95 6.49 -2.99
CA THR A 20 4.28 5.45 -2.22
C THR A 20 2.84 5.86 -1.97
N LEU A 21 1.90 4.93 -2.14
CA LEU A 21 0.50 5.17 -1.81
C LEU A 21 0.19 4.65 -0.40
N VAL A 22 -0.36 5.52 0.46
CA VAL A 22 -0.76 5.14 1.82
C VAL A 22 -2.28 4.93 1.86
N VAL A 23 -2.70 3.69 2.10
CA VAL A 23 -4.10 3.31 2.23
C VAL A 23 -4.39 2.95 3.68
N GLN A 24 -5.25 3.71 4.33
CA GLN A 24 -5.75 3.41 5.67
C GLN A 24 -7.13 2.76 5.56
N ILE A 25 -7.29 1.63 6.24
CA ILE A 25 -8.51 0.83 6.29
C ILE A 25 -9.01 0.89 7.74
N GLU A 26 -10.17 1.52 7.94
CA GLU A 26 -10.78 1.62 9.27
C GLU A 26 -11.08 0.22 9.84
N GLY A 27 -10.78 0.02 11.12
CA GLY A 27 -11.15 -1.19 11.87
C GLY A 27 -12.67 -1.33 12.00
N ARG A 28 -13.17 -2.55 12.22
CA ARG A 28 -14.60 -2.78 12.47
C ARG A 28 -14.80 -3.99 13.40
N GLY A 29 -15.40 -3.75 14.57
CA GLY A 29 -15.61 -4.82 15.56
C GLY A 29 -14.26 -5.40 16.01
N ASP A 30 -14.07 -6.69 15.78
CA ASP A 30 -12.82 -7.41 16.09
C ASP A 30 -11.69 -7.18 15.06
N ASP A 31 -11.98 -6.55 13.91
CA ASP A 31 -10.94 -6.21 12.93
C ASP A 31 -10.21 -4.92 13.34
N PRO A 32 -8.88 -4.96 13.56
CA PRO A 32 -8.12 -3.76 13.86
C PRO A 32 -8.03 -2.84 12.64
N GLU A 33 -7.77 -1.55 12.91
CA GLU A 33 -7.35 -0.61 11.87
C GLU A 33 -6.06 -1.10 11.20
N ARG A 34 -5.98 -0.95 9.87
CA ARG A 34 -4.82 -1.32 9.07
C ARG A 34 -4.32 -0.14 8.25
N VAL A 35 -3.01 0.04 8.20
CA VAL A 35 -2.34 0.99 7.34
C VAL A 35 -1.45 0.23 6.37
N LEU A 36 -1.73 0.37 5.06
CA LEU A 36 -0.96 -0.21 3.98
C LEU A 36 -0.14 0.88 3.30
N VAL A 37 1.18 0.69 3.25
CA VAL A 37 2.08 1.51 2.43
C VAL A 37 2.45 0.70 1.20
N LEU A 38 1.94 1.13 0.04
CA LEU A 38 2.12 0.47 -1.24
C LEU A 38 3.28 1.10 -1.99
N GLN A 39 4.26 0.29 -2.37
CA GLN A 39 5.25 0.70 -3.35
C GLN A 39 4.63 0.71 -4.77
N PRO A 40 5.27 1.38 -5.75
CA PRO A 40 4.82 1.34 -7.13
C PRO A 40 4.76 -0.12 -7.62
N PRO A 41 3.74 -0.49 -8.39
CA PRO A 41 3.68 -1.81 -8.99
C PRO A 41 4.86 -2.04 -9.94
N SER A 42 5.44 -3.24 -9.89
CA SER A 42 6.51 -3.67 -10.79
C SER A 42 6.25 -5.11 -11.24
N GLY A 43 6.16 -5.34 -12.55
CA GLY A 43 5.88 -6.67 -13.11
C GLY A 43 4.57 -7.29 -12.61
N GLY A 44 3.54 -6.48 -12.34
CA GLY A 44 2.25 -6.93 -11.81
C GLY A 44 2.26 -7.27 -10.31
N ARG A 45 3.34 -6.96 -9.60
CA ARG A 45 3.48 -7.15 -8.15
C ARG A 45 3.62 -5.82 -7.43
N VAL A 46 3.20 -5.79 -6.17
CA VAL A 46 3.32 -4.65 -5.27
C VAL A 46 3.94 -5.13 -3.97
N ARG A 47 4.94 -4.39 -3.50
CA ARG A 47 5.45 -4.54 -2.13
C ARG A 47 4.58 -3.70 -1.20
N VAL A 48 4.10 -4.33 -0.14
CA VAL A 48 3.23 -3.76 0.87
C VAL A 48 3.94 -3.78 2.21
N ARG A 49 3.90 -2.65 2.91
CA ARG A 49 4.16 -2.61 4.35
C ARG A 49 2.85 -2.35 5.08
N GLU A 50 2.41 -3.36 5.81
CA GLU A 50 1.17 -3.34 6.59
C GLU A 50 1.47 -3.10 8.06
N THR A 51 0.69 -2.24 8.69
CA THR A 51 0.72 -2.03 10.14
C THR A 51 -0.72 -2.18 10.66
N SER A 52 -0.93 -2.98 11.69
CA SER A 52 -2.26 -3.24 12.24
C SER A 52 -2.26 -3.15 13.76
N GLY A 53 -3.29 -2.53 14.35
CA GLY A 53 -3.59 -2.61 15.79
C GLY A 53 -2.43 -2.31 16.76
N GLY A 54 -1.48 -1.44 16.38
CA GLY A 54 -0.30 -1.11 17.19
C GLY A 54 0.82 -2.17 17.21
N GLY A 55 0.72 -3.21 16.39
CA GLY A 55 1.73 -4.25 16.23
C GLY A 55 2.93 -3.81 15.39
N ALA A 56 3.96 -4.67 15.34
CA ALA A 56 5.12 -4.46 14.49
C ALA A 56 4.71 -4.47 12.99
N PRO A 57 5.28 -3.58 12.16
CA PRO A 57 4.99 -3.57 10.73
C PRO A 57 5.39 -4.90 10.07
N ARG A 58 4.53 -5.39 9.18
CA ARG A 58 4.78 -6.57 8.34
C ARG A 58 5.03 -6.14 6.91
N GLU A 59 6.08 -6.64 6.30
CA GLU A 59 6.38 -6.42 4.89
C GLU A 59 6.15 -7.70 4.10
N TYR A 60 5.48 -7.58 2.94
CA TYR A 60 5.25 -8.69 2.02
C TYR A 60 5.10 -8.19 0.59
N GLU A 61 5.25 -9.12 -0.36
CA GLU A 61 4.98 -8.88 -1.78
C GLU A 61 3.71 -9.64 -2.16
N THR A 62 2.84 -8.99 -2.92
CA THR A 62 1.60 -9.59 -3.42
C THR A 62 1.36 -9.16 -4.88
N SER A 63 0.43 -9.83 -5.56
CA SER A 63 0.01 -9.39 -6.90
C SER A 63 -0.84 -8.13 -6.80
N ALA A 64 -0.67 -7.22 -7.76
CA ALA A 64 -1.50 -6.02 -7.86
C ALA A 64 -2.98 -6.38 -8.03
N ALA A 65 -3.27 -7.46 -8.77
CA ALA A 65 -4.61 -8.01 -8.94
C ALA A 65 -5.21 -8.53 -7.62
N GLY A 66 -4.44 -9.31 -6.85
CA GLY A 66 -4.92 -9.85 -5.57
C GLY A 66 -5.16 -8.75 -4.55
N LEU A 67 -4.29 -7.74 -4.51
CA LEU A 67 -4.48 -6.56 -3.65
C LEU A 67 -5.71 -5.74 -4.07
N ARG A 68 -5.97 -5.59 -5.36
CA ARG A 68 -7.18 -4.95 -5.89
C ARG A 68 -8.44 -5.69 -5.44
N GLU A 69 -8.49 -7.00 -5.62
CA GLU A 69 -9.64 -7.83 -5.22
C GLU A 69 -9.92 -7.72 -3.71
N GLU A 70 -8.87 -7.72 -2.89
CA GLU A 70 -8.97 -7.55 -1.44
C GLU A 70 -9.58 -6.18 -1.09
N LEU A 71 -9.06 -5.09 -1.66
CA LEU A 71 -9.56 -3.74 -1.40
C LEU A 71 -10.99 -3.54 -1.90
N GLN A 72 -11.34 -4.12 -3.05
CA GLN A 72 -12.71 -4.14 -3.56
C GLN A 72 -13.66 -4.92 -2.64
N ARG A 73 -13.20 -6.04 -2.06
CA ARG A 73 -13.97 -6.79 -1.05
C ARG A 73 -14.23 -5.92 0.19
N LEU A 74 -13.19 -5.29 0.74
CA LEU A 74 -13.31 -4.42 1.91
C LEU A 74 -14.22 -3.22 1.65
N HIS A 75 -14.12 -2.63 0.46
CA HIS A 75 -15.01 -1.54 0.06
C HIS A 75 -16.47 -1.99 -0.04
N ARG A 76 -16.75 -3.18 -0.61
CA ARG A 76 -18.10 -3.78 -0.64
C ARG A 76 -18.65 -4.07 0.75
N GLU A 77 -17.79 -4.44 1.69
CA GLU A 77 -18.12 -4.61 3.11
C GLU A 77 -18.35 -3.27 3.85
N ARG A 78 -18.32 -2.15 3.12
CA ARG A 78 -18.47 -0.78 3.61
C ARG A 78 -17.38 -0.38 4.61
N ARG A 79 -16.18 -0.96 4.50
CA ARG A 79 -15.01 -0.48 5.24
C ARG A 79 -14.61 0.89 4.70
N ARG A 80 -14.35 1.83 5.60
CA ARG A 80 -13.91 3.17 5.21
C ARG A 80 -12.44 3.12 4.82
N LEU A 81 -12.16 3.68 3.65
CA LEU A 81 -10.81 3.90 3.15
C LEU A 81 -10.51 5.40 3.21
N ASN A 82 -9.28 5.79 3.54
CA ASN A 82 -8.87 7.19 3.45
C ASN A 82 -8.68 7.68 1.99
N THR A 83 -8.49 6.74 1.07
CA THR A 83 -8.25 6.99 -0.35
C THR A 83 -9.37 6.37 -1.17
N GLU A 84 -9.86 7.07 -2.20
CA GLU A 84 -10.87 6.55 -3.11
C GLU A 84 -10.36 5.30 -3.85
N LEU A 85 -11.23 4.29 -3.97
CA LEU A 85 -10.89 3.02 -4.60
C LEU A 85 -10.36 3.19 -6.03
N HIS A 86 -10.96 4.10 -6.80
CA HIS A 86 -10.52 4.44 -8.16
C HIS A 86 -9.05 4.90 -8.22
N LEU A 87 -8.60 5.69 -7.24
CA LEU A 87 -7.22 6.18 -7.18
C LEU A 87 -6.25 5.04 -6.85
N ILE A 88 -6.66 4.12 -5.98
CA ILE A 88 -5.88 2.93 -5.65
C ILE A 88 -5.78 2.01 -6.88
N GLU A 89 -6.86 1.83 -7.63
CA GLU A 89 -6.85 1.04 -8.86
C GLU A 89 -5.90 1.61 -9.90
N ARG A 90 -5.97 2.93 -10.16
CA ARG A 90 -5.04 3.63 -11.06
C ARG A 90 -3.58 3.49 -10.62
N TRP A 91 -3.33 3.57 -9.31
CA TRP A 91 -2.00 3.35 -8.76
C TRP A 91 -1.49 1.93 -9.04
N LEU A 92 -2.34 0.92 -8.82
CA LEU A 92 -1.99 -0.48 -9.06
C LEU A 92 -1.80 -0.82 -10.54
N ASP A 93 -2.41 -0.05 -11.44
CA ASP A 93 -2.16 -0.12 -12.89
C ASP A 93 -0.87 0.61 -13.32
N GLY A 94 -0.20 1.33 -12.41
CA GLY A 94 0.99 2.13 -12.71
C GLY A 94 0.66 3.40 -13.51
N LEU A 95 -0.58 3.89 -13.41
CA LEU A 95 -1.09 5.06 -14.15
C LEU A 95 -1.13 6.35 -13.29
N ALA A 96 -0.33 6.39 -12.22
CA ALA A 96 -0.27 7.45 -11.22
C ALA A 96 0.99 8.31 -11.36
#